data_AF-A0A9P0M8W5-F1
#
_entry.id   AF-A0A9P0M8W5-F1
#
_cell.length_a   1.000
_cell.length_b   1.000
_cell.length_c   1.000
_cell.angle_alpha   90.00
_cell.angle_beta   90.00
_cell.angle_gamma   90.00
#
_symmetry.space_group_name_H-M   'P 1'
#
loop_
_entity.id
_entity.type
_entity.pdbx_description
1 polymer ?
#
loop_
_entity_poly.entity_id
_entity_poly.type
_entity_poly.pdbx_seq_one_letter_code
_entity_poly.pdbx_strand_id
1 'polypeptide(L)'
;MACQQRKCTSKAMFAEDTSYIYNPRLAKSSLGDKNERMPFNYRKKQTTRKRSNLDLSVIKNALGDIDQGKSIRGVALEYGIDRNTLRNYLRDRSKLTKISEQGSQFKTSMIFTIEEEKALVE
;
A
#
# COMPACT_ATOMS: atom_id res chain seq x y z
N MET A 1 -41.85 -27.92 32.45
CA MET A 1 -40.40 -27.58 32.52
C MET A 1 -40.24 -26.11 32.15
N ALA A 2 -40.33 -25.22 33.13
CA ALA A 2 -40.28 -23.76 32.93
C ALA A 2 -38.87 -23.24 33.24
N CYS A 3 -38.22 -22.62 32.26
CA CYS A 3 -36.88 -22.02 32.40
C CYS A 3 -37.03 -20.59 32.93
N GLN A 4 -36.70 -20.38 34.21
CA GLN A 4 -36.75 -19.07 34.86
C GLN A 4 -35.54 -18.21 34.48
N GLN A 5 -35.85 -16.99 34.06
CA GLN A 5 -34.95 -15.92 33.66
C GLN A 5 -34.04 -15.48 34.83
N ARG A 6 -32.73 -15.34 34.59
CA ARG A 6 -31.79 -14.79 35.57
C ARG A 6 -31.75 -13.26 35.48
N LYS A 7 -31.94 -12.66 36.64
CA LYS A 7 -32.08 -11.23 36.92
C LYS A 7 -30.77 -10.48 36.67
N CYS A 8 -30.85 -9.40 35.91
CA CYS A 8 -29.87 -8.32 35.90
C CYS A 8 -29.81 -7.69 37.30
N THR A 9 -28.61 -7.50 37.85
CA THR A 9 -28.41 -6.64 39.03
C THR A 9 -27.42 -5.55 38.68
N SER A 10 -27.95 -4.34 38.55
CA SER A 10 -27.20 -3.09 38.58
C SER A 10 -26.74 -2.82 40.00
N LYS A 11 -25.49 -2.38 40.19
CA LYS A 11 -25.13 -1.63 41.39
C LYS A 11 -24.18 -0.49 41.06
N ALA A 12 -24.65 0.69 41.47
CA ALA A 12 -24.11 2.04 41.33
C ALA A 12 -22.74 2.22 42.04
N MET A 13 -21.84 3.07 41.53
CA MET A 13 -21.46 4.43 42.02
C MET A 13 -21.10 4.47 43.52
N PHE A 14 -19.96 5.00 43.99
CA PHE A 14 -19.36 6.36 43.84
C PHE A 14 -17.82 6.27 44.13
N ALA A 15 -16.95 6.93 43.36
CA ALA A 15 -16.33 8.26 43.55
C ALA A 15 -15.42 8.39 44.80
N GLU A 16 -14.14 8.78 44.63
CA GLU A 16 -13.50 9.97 45.26
C GLU A 16 -12.14 10.28 44.58
N ASP A 17 -12.05 11.52 44.07
CA ASP A 17 -10.97 12.50 44.19
C ASP A 17 -9.49 12.06 44.03
N THR A 18 -8.96 12.29 42.82
CA THR A 18 -7.57 12.75 42.68
C THR A 18 -7.53 13.98 41.79
N SER A 19 -7.44 15.15 42.40
CA SER A 19 -7.13 16.41 41.74
C SER A 19 -5.70 16.34 41.20
N TYR A 20 -5.56 15.90 39.95
CA TYR A 20 -4.29 16.00 39.24
C TYR A 20 -3.97 17.49 39.02
N ILE A 21 -2.98 17.98 39.77
CA ILE A 21 -2.35 19.28 39.55
C ILE A 21 -1.73 19.26 38.16
N TYR A 22 -2.41 19.88 37.18
CA TYR A 22 -1.85 20.08 35.86
C TYR A 22 -0.68 21.08 35.96
N ASN A 23 0.53 20.58 35.73
CA ASN A 23 1.76 21.38 35.67
C ASN A 23 2.06 21.75 34.20
N PRO A 24 1.75 22.97 33.73
CA PRO A 24 1.98 23.35 32.33
C PRO A 24 3.47 23.56 31.96
N ARG A 25 4.39 23.44 32.92
CA ARG A 25 5.84 23.71 32.73
C ARG A 25 6.68 22.51 32.30
N LEU A 26 6.10 21.31 32.18
CA LEU A 26 6.70 20.17 31.46
C LEU A 26 6.38 20.20 29.95
N ALA A 27 6.03 21.37 29.41
CA ALA A 27 5.72 21.58 28.00
C ALA A 27 6.98 21.93 27.18
N LYS A 28 8.01 21.08 27.21
CA LYS A 28 9.11 20.98 26.22
C LYS A 28 9.61 19.54 26.36
N SER A 29 9.73 18.68 25.37
CA SER A 29 10.10 18.87 23.98
C SER A 29 10.05 17.50 23.34
N SER A 30 9.06 17.25 22.51
CA SER A 30 9.20 16.25 21.46
C SER A 30 8.29 16.73 20.36
N LEU A 31 8.88 17.00 19.20
CA LEU A 31 8.16 17.14 17.95
C LEU A 31 7.10 16.03 17.91
N GLY A 32 5.85 16.41 18.18
CA GLY A 32 4.75 15.47 18.31
C GLY A 32 4.69 14.66 17.03
N ASP A 33 4.78 13.34 17.18
CA ASP A 33 4.46 12.42 16.11
C ASP A 33 3.11 12.85 15.55
N LYS A 34 3.09 13.20 14.26
CA LYS A 34 1.88 13.68 13.55
C LYS A 34 0.72 12.65 13.55
N ASN A 35 0.92 11.52 14.23
CA ASN A 35 0.02 10.39 14.41
C ASN A 35 -0.87 10.49 15.66
N GLU A 36 -0.67 11.44 16.57
CA GLU A 36 -1.48 11.54 17.81
C GLU A 36 -2.86 12.18 17.59
N ARG A 37 -3.14 12.74 16.40
CA ARG A 37 -4.39 13.50 16.13
C ARG A 37 -5.49 12.69 15.41
N MET A 38 -5.23 11.45 15.02
CA MET A 38 -6.23 10.57 14.39
C MET A 38 -6.64 9.48 15.39
N PRO A 39 -7.93 9.36 15.74
CA PRO A 39 -8.40 8.43 16.78
C PRO A 39 -8.15 6.95 16.42
N PHE A 40 -7.83 6.66 15.16
CA PHE A 40 -7.55 5.31 14.68
C PHE A 40 -6.10 5.20 14.15
N ASN A 41 -5.26 4.47 14.88
CA ASN A 41 -3.93 4.11 14.42
C ASN A 41 -4.01 2.90 13.48
N TYR A 42 -4.02 3.14 12.16
CA TYR A 42 -3.96 2.10 11.14
C TYR A 42 -2.58 1.43 11.12
N ARG A 43 -2.36 0.45 11.99
CA ARG A 43 -1.16 -0.41 11.89
C ARG A 43 -1.27 -1.28 10.65
N LYS A 44 -0.33 -1.14 9.72
CA LYS A 44 -0.19 -2.08 8.60
C LYS A 44 0.06 -3.47 9.15
N LYS A 45 -0.66 -4.47 8.62
CA LYS A 45 -0.48 -5.87 9.00
C LYS A 45 0.92 -6.31 8.56
N GLN A 46 1.70 -6.90 9.47
CA GLN A 46 3.09 -7.30 9.18
C GLN A 46 3.20 -8.29 8.02
N THR A 47 2.15 -9.08 7.77
CA THR A 47 2.11 -10.08 6.69
C THR A 47 1.73 -9.51 5.32
N THR A 48 1.50 -8.20 5.21
CA THR A 48 1.20 -7.58 3.92
C THR A 48 2.45 -7.58 3.04
N ARG A 49 2.39 -8.25 1.89
CA ARG A 49 3.47 -8.21 0.89
C ARG A 49 3.71 -6.79 0.42
N LYS A 50 4.99 -6.40 0.31
CA LYS A 50 5.39 -5.15 -0.31
C LYS A 50 5.17 -5.24 -1.81
N ARG A 51 4.77 -4.14 -2.45
CA ARG A 51 4.79 -4.06 -3.92
C ARG A 51 6.23 -4.17 -4.40
N SER A 52 6.50 -5.07 -5.34
CA SER A 52 7.79 -5.14 -6.03
C SER A 52 7.78 -4.17 -7.21
N ASN A 53 8.90 -3.46 -7.40
CA ASN A 53 9.16 -2.74 -8.65
C ASN A 53 9.60 -3.78 -9.67
N LEU A 54 8.65 -4.27 -10.46
CA LEU A 54 8.89 -5.26 -11.51
C LEU A 54 9.27 -4.57 -12.80
N ASP A 55 10.39 -5.01 -13.39
CA ASP A 55 10.78 -4.59 -14.73
C ASP A 55 9.87 -5.26 -15.79
N LEU A 56 9.58 -4.53 -16.87
CA LEU A 56 8.73 -5.00 -17.96
C LEU A 56 9.35 -6.19 -18.69
N SER A 57 10.69 -6.21 -18.80
CA SER A 57 11.43 -7.31 -19.42
C SER A 57 11.16 -8.64 -18.70
N VAL A 58 11.20 -8.61 -17.37
CA VAL A 58 10.97 -9.75 -16.49
C VAL A 58 9.56 -10.30 -16.65
N ILE A 59 8.56 -9.43 -16.76
CA ILE A 59 7.17 -9.84 -17.00
C ILE A 59 7.01 -10.48 -18.39
N LYS A 60 7.65 -9.93 -19.43
CA LYS A 60 7.61 -10.50 -20.79
C LYS A 60 8.20 -11.91 -20.83
N ASN A 61 9.37 -12.11 -20.22
CA ASN A 61 10.03 -13.42 -20.17
C ASN A 61 9.18 -14.44 -19.42
N ALA A 62 8.63 -14.06 -18.26
CA ALA A 62 7.73 -14.91 -17.48
C ALA A 62 6.49 -15.34 -18.27
N LEU A 63 5.91 -14.46 -19.09
CA LEU A 63 4.76 -14.82 -19.94
C LEU A 63 5.15 -15.78 -21.07
N GLY A 64 6.31 -15.57 -21.69
CA GLY A 64 6.83 -16.50 -22.71
C GLY A 64 7.05 -17.91 -22.15
N ASP A 65 7.57 -18.00 -20.93
CA ASP A 65 7.73 -19.27 -20.20
C ASP A 65 6.39 -19.98 -19.92
N ILE A 66 5.34 -19.23 -19.62
CA ILE A 66 3.99 -19.78 -19.43
C ILE A 66 3.42 -20.26 -20.77
N ASP A 67 3.66 -19.53 -21.87
CA ASP A 67 3.23 -19.92 -23.21
C ASP A 67 3.92 -21.21 -23.68
N GLN A 68 5.15 -21.45 -23.25
CA GLN A 68 5.88 -22.71 -23.46
C GLN A 68 5.33 -23.88 -22.63
N GLY A 69 4.34 -23.64 -21.76
CA GLY A 69 3.66 -24.65 -20.96
C GLY A 69 4.19 -24.78 -19.53
N LYS A 70 5.07 -23.88 -19.06
CA LYS A 70 5.48 -23.89 -17.65
C LYS A 70 4.30 -23.46 -16.75
N SER A 71 4.24 -24.04 -15.56
CA SER A 71 3.19 -23.71 -14.61
C SER A 71 3.31 -22.27 -14.11
N ILE A 72 2.17 -21.56 -14.02
CA ILE A 72 2.12 -20.18 -13.48
C ILE A 72 2.73 -20.10 -12.08
N ARG A 73 2.57 -21.16 -11.27
CA ARG A 73 3.13 -21.22 -9.92
C ARG A 73 4.66 -21.33 -9.92
N GLY A 74 5.25 -22.11 -10.82
CA GLY A 74 6.69 -22.25 -10.96
C GLY A 74 7.32 -20.93 -11.39
N VAL A 75 6.81 -20.36 -12.47
CA VAL A 75 7.26 -19.07 -13.01
C VAL A 75 7.15 -17.94 -11.97
N ALA A 76 6.06 -17.90 -11.20
CA ALA A 76 5.90 -16.92 -10.12
C ALA A 76 7.00 -17.00 -9.05
N LEU A 77 7.49 -18.21 -8.74
CA LEU A 77 8.55 -18.41 -7.76
C LEU A 77 9.92 -18.09 -8.35
N GLU A 78 10.18 -18.50 -9.60
CA GLU A 78 11.45 -18.26 -10.31
C GLU A 78 11.73 -16.77 -10.48
N TYR A 79 10.73 -16.01 -10.92
CA TYR A 79 10.88 -14.58 -11.18
C TYR A 79 10.47 -13.68 -10.00
N GLY A 80 10.02 -14.26 -8.89
CA GLY A 80 9.56 -13.50 -7.71
C GLY A 80 8.33 -12.62 -7.97
N ILE A 81 7.46 -13.04 -8.89
CA ILE A 81 6.26 -12.29 -9.33
C ILE A 81 5.02 -12.87 -8.63
N ASP A 82 4.09 -12.01 -8.21
CA ASP A 82 2.83 -12.51 -7.69
C ASP A 82 2.03 -13.27 -8.77
N ARG A 83 1.42 -14.39 -8.39
CA ARG A 83 0.61 -15.20 -9.32
C ARG A 83 -0.55 -14.41 -9.91
N ASN A 84 -1.14 -13.52 -9.12
CA ASN A 84 -2.24 -12.67 -9.55
C ASN A 84 -1.79 -11.65 -10.60
N THR A 85 -0.58 -11.10 -10.48
CA THR A 85 -0.02 -10.22 -11.51
C THR A 85 0.15 -10.96 -12.83
N LEU A 86 0.71 -12.17 -12.82
CA LEU A 86 0.84 -12.98 -14.04
C LEU A 86 -0.52 -13.29 -14.69
N ARG A 87 -1.52 -13.69 -13.89
CA ARG A 87 -2.90 -13.90 -14.38
C ARG A 87 -3.51 -12.65 -15.00
N ASN A 88 -3.27 -11.48 -14.42
CA ASN A 88 -3.80 -10.22 -14.95
C ASN A 88 -3.19 -9.85 -16.30
N TYR A 89 -1.91 -10.12 -16.51
CA TYR A 89 -1.24 -9.89 -17.80
C TYR A 89 -1.59 -10.97 -18.84
N LEU A 90 -1.81 -12.21 -18.43
CA LEU A 90 -2.31 -13.26 -19.32
C LEU A 90 -3.71 -12.92 -19.86
N ARG A 91 -4.57 -12.35 -19.01
CA ARG A 91 -5.91 -11.87 -19.43
C ARG A 91 -5.80 -10.71 -20.41
N ASP A 92 -4.98 -9.72 -20.09
CA ASP A 92 -4.86 -8.48 -20.88
C ASP A 92 -3.40 -8.20 -21.26
N ARG A 93 -2.94 -8.75 -22.39
CA ARG A 93 -1.57 -8.47 -22.87
C ARG A 93 -1.35 -7.03 -23.33
N SER A 94 -2.41 -6.30 -23.68
CA SER A 94 -2.36 -4.88 -24.04
C SER A 94 -1.87 -3.99 -22.90
N LYS A 95 -1.82 -4.48 -21.65
CA LYS A 95 -1.21 -3.72 -20.54
C LYS A 95 0.30 -3.59 -20.71
N LEU A 96 0.97 -4.56 -21.33
CA LEU A 96 2.41 -4.50 -21.56
C LEU A 96 2.80 -3.38 -22.54
N THR A 97 2.01 -3.22 -23.61
CA THR A 97 2.24 -2.18 -24.62
C THR A 97 1.94 -0.80 -24.06
N LYS A 98 0.85 -0.69 -23.28
CA LYS A 98 0.50 0.55 -22.59
C LYS A 98 1.60 1.01 -21.65
N ILE A 99 2.23 0.14 -20.88
CA ILE A 99 3.31 0.58 -19.97
C ILE A 99 4.56 0.99 -20.76
N SER A 100 4.86 0.36 -21.91
CA SER A 100 5.98 0.83 -22.75
C SER A 100 5.71 2.17 -23.43
N GLU A 101 4.46 2.45 -23.81
CA GLU A 101 4.05 3.70 -24.48
C GLU A 101 3.85 4.84 -23.49
N GLN A 102 3.24 4.52 -22.33
CA GLN A 102 3.11 5.39 -21.17
C GLN A 102 4.48 5.50 -20.49
N GLY A 103 5.39 6.23 -21.13
CA GLY A 103 6.44 6.93 -20.40
C GLY A 103 5.83 7.94 -19.42
N SER A 104 6.55 9.02 -19.08
CA SER A 104 5.96 10.02 -18.18
C SER A 104 4.65 10.59 -18.76
N GLN A 105 3.61 10.70 -17.94
CA GLN A 105 2.33 11.34 -18.32
C GLN A 105 2.53 12.80 -18.76
N PHE A 106 3.69 13.37 -18.45
CA PHE A 106 4.05 14.76 -18.71
C PHE A 106 4.68 15.01 -20.08
N LYS A 107 4.87 13.97 -20.91
CA LYS A 107 5.41 14.15 -22.27
C LYS A 107 4.57 15.14 -23.09
N THR A 108 3.25 15.11 -22.95
CA THR A 108 2.33 16.00 -23.69
C THR A 108 2.21 17.39 -23.08
N SER A 109 2.59 17.57 -21.81
CA SER A 109 2.55 18.86 -21.12
C SER A 109 3.89 19.62 -21.18
N MET A 110 4.93 19.02 -21.77
CA MET A 110 6.20 19.70 -21.97
C MET A 110 6.06 20.75 -23.09
N ILE A 111 6.45 21.97 -22.77
CA ILE A 111 6.42 23.11 -23.70
C ILE A 111 7.56 23.00 -24.73
N PHE A 112 8.68 22.43 -24.31
CA PHE A 112 9.82 22.14 -25.16
C PHE A 112 10.13 20.64 -25.13
N THR A 113 10.48 20.10 -26.28
CA THR A 113 11.09 18.78 -26.37
C THR A 113 12.52 18.83 -25.80
N ILE A 114 13.03 17.68 -25.34
CA ILE A 114 14.41 17.58 -24.80
C ILE A 114 15.45 18.05 -25.82
N GLU A 115 15.15 17.93 -27.12
CA GLU A 115 16.01 18.39 -28.20
C GLU A 115 16.02 19.92 -28.33
N GLU A 116 14.84 20.56 -28.24
CA GLU A 116 14.70 22.02 -28.25
C GLU A 116 15.35 22.66 -27.02
N GLU A 117 15.18 22.08 -25.83
CA GLU A 117 15.84 22.58 -24.62
C GLU A 117 17.37 22.56 -24.76
N LYS A 118 17.94 21.49 -25.34
CA LYS A 118 19.38 21.41 -25.60
C LYS A 118 19.86 22.47 -26.59
N ALA A 119 19.10 22.71 -27.65
CA ALA A 119 19.43 23.71 -28.66
C ALA A 119 19.36 25.16 -28.15
N LEU A 120 18.64 25.42 -27.05
CA LEU A 120 18.54 26.74 -26.42
C LEU A 120 19.63 27.00 -25.36
N VAL A 121 20.30 25.94 -24.89
CA VAL A 121 21.36 26.02 -23.88
C VAL A 121 22.74 26.15 -24.51
N GLU A 122 22.91 25.65 -25.74
CA GLU A 122 24.09 25.85 -26.58
C GLU A 122 24.10 27.24 -27.25
#